data_AF-A0A966NTL8-F1
#
_entry.id   AF-A0A966NTL8-F1
#
_cell.length_a   1.000
_cell.length_b   1.000
_cell.length_c   1.000
_cell.angle_alpha   90.00
_cell.angle_beta   90.00
_cell.angle_gamma   90.00
#
_symmetry.space_group_name_H-M   'P 1'
#
loop_
_entity.id
_entity.type
_entity.pdbx_description
1 polymer ?
#
loop_
_entity_poly.entity_id
_entity_poly.type
_entity_poly.pdbx_seq_one_letter_code
_entity_poly.pdbx_strand_id
1 'polypeptide(L)'
;DAVNFLAGHPAVVQESQLSYDGAPTDGRVETSADVTLSGSGIQSRIHLDMTTDVPYRHWDAVFPAFTIRADLLAGSVTKILNDGSTEVLYIAEPGERDRAARSLLTFAITGEHDSAIGSCDVAQGVHILNTIEAIEKSAMSGKPVGIAE
;
A
#
# COMPACT_ATOMS: atom_id res chain seq x y z
N ASP A 1 2.59 3.75 -3.07
CA ASP A 1 2.55 3.01 -4.34
C ASP A 1 1.20 2.33 -4.60
N ALA A 2 0.86 1.25 -3.88
CA ALA A 2 -0.41 0.54 -4.08
C ALA A 2 -1.66 1.44 -4.02
N VAL A 3 -1.69 2.40 -3.09
CA VAL A 3 -2.76 3.42 -3.03
C VAL A 3 -2.83 4.24 -4.31
N ASN A 4 -1.68 4.68 -4.86
CA ASN A 4 -1.66 5.45 -6.11
C ASN A 4 -2.22 4.63 -7.28
N PHE A 5 -1.89 3.35 -7.32
CA PHE A 5 -2.38 2.44 -8.36
C PHE A 5 -3.88 2.15 -8.25
N LEU A 6 -4.38 1.89 -7.03
CA LEU A 6 -5.76 1.44 -6.80
C LEU A 6 -6.77 2.59 -6.65
N ALA A 7 -6.35 3.67 -6.01
CA ALA A 7 -7.21 4.80 -5.63
C ALA A 7 -6.84 6.11 -6.33
N GLY A 8 -5.79 6.11 -7.16
CA GLY A 8 -5.22 7.30 -7.75
C GLY A 8 -4.33 8.09 -6.79
N HIS A 9 -3.80 9.22 -7.27
CA HIS A 9 -2.84 10.04 -6.53
C HIS A 9 -3.52 10.72 -5.33
N PRO A 10 -3.15 10.40 -4.08
CA PRO A 10 -3.62 11.14 -2.91
C PRO A 10 -3.11 12.58 -2.98
N ALA A 11 -3.94 13.54 -2.56
CA ALA A 11 -3.57 14.96 -2.55
C ALA A 11 -3.23 15.46 -1.14
N VAL A 12 -3.74 14.79 -0.09
CA VAL A 12 -3.62 15.24 1.29
C VAL A 12 -3.41 14.04 2.21
N VAL A 13 -2.46 14.17 3.14
CA VAL A 13 -2.37 13.36 4.36
C VAL A 13 -3.29 14.00 5.40
N GLN A 14 -4.34 13.30 5.80
CA GLN A 14 -5.32 13.79 6.76
C GLN A 14 -4.83 13.64 8.20
N GLU A 15 -4.27 12.48 8.49
CA GLU A 15 -3.76 12.12 9.80
C GLU A 15 -2.60 11.14 9.62
N SER A 16 -1.57 11.30 10.45
CA SER A 16 -0.51 10.31 10.59
C SER A 16 -0.08 10.18 12.04
N GLN A 17 0.12 8.95 12.47
CA GLN A 17 0.74 8.60 13.74
C GLN A 17 1.91 7.65 13.45
N LEU A 18 3.08 7.99 13.96
CA LEU A 18 4.31 7.22 13.80
C LEU A 18 4.83 6.86 15.19
N SER A 19 5.21 5.61 15.41
CA SER A 19 5.73 5.14 16.69
C SER A 19 7.08 4.46 16.57
N TYR A 20 7.83 4.50 17.68
CA TYR A 20 9.08 3.76 17.86
C TYR A 20 8.89 2.78 19.02
N ASP A 21 8.58 1.54 18.68
CA ASP A 21 8.22 0.48 19.64
C ASP A 21 9.36 -0.52 19.86
N GLY A 22 10.59 -0.15 19.46
CA GLY A 22 11.80 -0.86 19.87
C GLY A 22 12.13 -2.13 19.06
N ALA A 23 11.74 -2.19 17.79
CA ALA A 23 12.22 -3.23 16.89
C ALA A 23 13.77 -3.19 16.79
N PRO A 24 14.44 -4.33 16.60
CA PRO A 24 15.90 -4.41 16.47
C PRO A 24 16.35 -3.91 15.09
N THR A 25 16.21 -2.61 14.85
CA THR A 25 16.72 -1.91 13.68
C THR A 25 18.12 -1.35 13.97
N ASP A 26 18.90 -1.09 12.93
CA ASP A 26 20.25 -0.49 12.99
C ASP A 26 20.26 1.02 13.36
N GLY A 27 19.19 1.51 13.98
CA GLY A 27 18.98 2.90 14.37
C GLY A 27 17.61 3.15 14.99
N ARG A 28 17.27 4.42 15.23
CA ARG A 28 15.90 4.84 15.62
C ARG A 28 15.07 4.95 14.34
N VAL A 29 14.30 3.92 14.03
CA VAL A 29 13.41 3.85 12.87
C VAL A 29 12.00 3.59 13.36
N GLU A 30 11.03 4.34 12.86
CA GLU A 30 9.60 4.14 13.15
C GLU A 30 9.21 2.68 12.85
N THR A 31 8.62 2.02 13.83
CA THR A 31 8.28 0.59 13.78
C THR A 31 6.82 0.35 13.47
N SER A 32 5.98 1.37 13.66
CA SER A 32 4.61 1.36 13.18
C SER A 32 4.21 2.72 12.62
N ALA A 33 3.27 2.69 11.68
CA ALA A 33 2.70 3.87 11.06
C ALA A 33 1.22 3.64 10.76
N ASP A 34 0.38 4.51 11.29
CA ASP A 34 -1.02 4.64 10.91
C ASP A 34 -1.22 5.94 10.13
N VAL A 35 -1.75 5.83 8.92
CA VAL A 35 -1.86 6.96 7.99
C VAL A 35 -3.23 6.96 7.34
N THR A 36 -3.89 8.13 7.35
CA THR A 36 -5.08 8.38 6.55
C THR A 36 -4.76 9.35 5.42
N LEU A 37 -4.97 8.90 4.18
CA LEU A 37 -4.77 9.69 2.96
C LEU A 37 -6.13 10.00 2.33
N SER A 38 -6.20 11.13 1.63
CA SER A 38 -7.37 11.47 0.81
C SER A 38 -6.97 12.08 -0.52
N GLY A 39 -7.68 11.71 -1.57
CA GLY A 39 -7.54 12.27 -2.92
C GLY A 39 -8.58 11.66 -3.84
N SER A 40 -8.94 12.36 -4.93
CA SER A 40 -9.84 11.82 -5.96
C SER A 40 -11.18 11.27 -5.45
N GLY A 41 -11.70 11.80 -4.33
CA GLY A 41 -12.93 11.33 -3.70
C GLY A 41 -12.81 10.01 -2.92
N ILE A 42 -11.60 9.46 -2.78
CA ILE A 42 -11.31 8.22 -2.05
C ILE A 42 -10.53 8.55 -0.78
N GLN A 43 -10.89 7.91 0.33
CA GLN A 43 -10.10 7.87 1.55
C GLN A 43 -9.38 6.52 1.62
N SER A 44 -8.07 6.56 1.83
CA SER A 44 -7.23 5.37 2.01
C SER A 44 -6.65 5.35 3.41
N ARG A 45 -6.56 4.17 4.01
CA ARG A 45 -5.91 3.95 5.30
C ARG A 45 -4.75 2.98 5.11
N ILE A 46 -3.60 3.34 5.64
CA ILE A 46 -2.39 2.53 5.61
C ILE A 46 -2.01 2.27 7.06
N HIS A 47 -1.82 0.99 7.36
CA HIS A 47 -1.21 0.55 8.61
C HIS A 47 0.05 -0.24 8.23
N LEU A 48 1.19 0.15 8.78
CA LEU A 48 2.46 -0.56 8.69
C LEU A 48 2.90 -0.91 10.11
N ASP A 49 3.29 -2.15 10.34
CA ASP A 49 3.77 -2.60 11.65
C ASP A 49 4.87 -3.65 11.47
N MET A 50 6.01 -3.39 12.10
CA MET A 50 7.20 -4.24 12.11
C MET A 50 7.35 -5.04 13.41
N THR A 51 6.41 -4.91 14.34
CA THR A 51 6.47 -5.53 15.68
C THR A 51 5.58 -6.76 15.82
N THR A 52 4.55 -6.90 14.96
CA THR A 52 3.67 -8.07 14.98
C THR A 52 4.42 -9.36 14.62
N ASP A 53 4.27 -10.41 15.45
CA ASP A 53 4.92 -11.72 15.27
C ASP A 53 4.45 -12.47 14.01
N VAL A 54 3.16 -12.35 13.67
CA VAL A 54 2.56 -13.05 12.52
C VAL A 54 2.48 -12.10 11.33
N PRO A 55 3.26 -12.33 10.26
CA PRO A 55 3.24 -11.44 9.12
C PRO A 55 1.89 -11.53 8.40
N TYR A 56 1.33 -10.38 8.05
CA TYR A 56 0.17 -10.29 7.17
C TYR A 56 0.40 -9.15 6.16
N ARG A 57 -0.21 -9.27 4.98
CA ARG A 57 -0.14 -8.24 3.96
C ARG A 57 -1.46 -8.22 3.20
N HIS A 58 -2.39 -7.41 3.68
CA HIS A 58 -3.75 -7.32 3.15
C HIS A 58 -4.00 -5.99 2.47
N TRP A 59 -4.71 -6.01 1.35
CA TRP A 59 -5.33 -4.83 0.77
C TRP A 59 -6.84 -5.01 0.74
N ASP A 60 -7.55 -4.05 1.31
CA ASP A 60 -9.01 -4.05 1.36
C ASP A 60 -9.57 -2.91 0.52
N ALA A 61 -10.39 -3.25 -0.46
CA ALA A 61 -11.26 -2.32 -1.17
C ALA A 61 -12.68 -2.44 -0.61
N VAL A 62 -13.12 -1.40 0.10
CA VAL A 62 -14.40 -1.39 0.81
C VAL A 62 -15.48 -0.72 -0.04
N PHE A 63 -16.57 -1.44 -0.29
CA PHE A 63 -17.75 -0.97 -1.00
C PHE A 63 -18.97 -0.98 -0.06
N PRO A 64 -20.08 -0.32 -0.40
CA PRO A 64 -21.25 -0.26 0.48
C PRO A 64 -21.84 -1.62 0.88
N ALA A 65 -21.70 -2.64 0.02
CA ALA A 65 -22.31 -3.95 0.20
C ALA A 65 -21.32 -5.11 0.49
N PHE A 66 -20.02 -4.87 0.27
CA PHE A 66 -19.00 -5.91 0.38
C PHE A 66 -17.59 -5.30 0.46
N THR A 67 -16.62 -6.11 0.87
CA THR A 67 -15.19 -5.81 0.80
C THR A 67 -14.50 -6.80 -0.11
N ILE A 68 -13.57 -6.34 -0.95
CA ILE A 68 -12.63 -7.22 -1.64
C ILE A 68 -11.31 -7.17 -0.86
N ARG A 69 -10.87 -8.32 -0.35
CA ARG A 69 -9.59 -8.50 0.34
C ARG A 69 -8.63 -9.27 -0.53
N ALA A 70 -7.49 -8.67 -0.84
CA ALA A 70 -6.34 -9.39 -1.37
C ALA A 70 -5.37 -9.75 -0.24
N ASP A 71 -5.17 -11.04 0.01
CA ASP A 71 -4.10 -11.54 0.87
C ASP A 71 -2.87 -11.79 0.00
N LEU A 72 -1.90 -10.88 0.09
CA LEU A 72 -0.70 -10.90 -0.74
C LEU A 72 0.36 -11.91 -0.26
N LEU A 73 0.24 -12.42 0.96
CA LEU A 73 1.11 -13.50 1.44
C LEU A 73 0.54 -14.87 1.05
N ALA A 74 -0.76 -15.07 1.22
CA ALA A 74 -1.45 -16.29 0.81
C ALA A 74 -1.68 -16.36 -0.71
N GLY A 75 -1.57 -15.23 -1.42
CA GLY A 75 -1.81 -15.15 -2.85
C GLY A 75 -3.28 -15.37 -3.21
N SER A 76 -4.21 -14.80 -2.45
CA SER A 76 -5.65 -15.01 -2.69
C SER A 76 -6.42 -13.70 -2.71
N VAL A 77 -7.54 -13.68 -3.44
CA VAL A 77 -8.50 -12.56 -3.44
C VAL A 77 -9.85 -13.11 -3.05
N THR A 78 -10.43 -12.54 -2.00
CA THR A 78 -11.71 -12.96 -1.42
C THR A 78 -12.66 -11.78 -1.37
N LYS A 79 -13.92 -12.02 -1.72
CA LYS A 79 -15.02 -11.09 -1.49
C LYS A 79 -15.68 -11.44 -0.16
N ILE A 80 -15.87 -10.44 0.69
CA ILE A 80 -16.47 -10.54 2.01
C ILE A 80 -17.77 -9.74 1.98
N LEU A 81 -18.91 -10.40 2.13
CA LEU A 81 -20.23 -9.77 2.19
C LEU A 81 -20.51 -9.20 3.58
N ASN A 82 -21.45 -8.26 3.68
CA ASN A 82 -21.80 -7.61 4.95
C ASN A 82 -22.35 -8.56 6.02
N ASP A 83 -22.86 -9.74 5.63
CA ASP A 83 -23.30 -10.79 6.54
C ASP A 83 -22.15 -11.69 7.06
N GLY A 84 -20.91 -11.38 6.66
CA GLY A 84 -19.71 -12.13 7.03
C GLY A 84 -19.43 -13.34 6.13
N SER A 85 -20.31 -13.65 5.17
CA SER A 85 -20.04 -14.72 4.21
C SER A 85 -18.91 -14.33 3.24
N THR A 86 -18.15 -15.33 2.80
CA THR A 86 -16.98 -15.14 1.95
C THR A 86 -17.08 -15.95 0.66
N GLU A 87 -16.59 -15.34 -0.43
CA GLU A 87 -16.50 -15.94 -1.76
C GLU A 87 -15.06 -15.77 -2.25
N VAL A 88 -14.36 -16.88 -2.49
CA VAL A 88 -13.01 -16.83 -3.07
C VAL A 88 -13.13 -16.48 -4.54
N LEU A 89 -12.58 -15.34 -4.92
CA LEU A 89 -12.57 -14.86 -6.31
C LEU A 89 -11.36 -15.39 -7.08
N TYR A 90 -10.23 -15.58 -6.38
CA TYR A 90 -8.98 -15.98 -7.01
C TYR A 90 -8.00 -16.58 -5.99
N ILE A 91 -7.20 -17.55 -6.45
CA ILE A 91 -6.04 -18.12 -5.76
C ILE A 91 -4.91 -18.16 -6.79
N ALA A 92 -3.75 -17.63 -6.42
CA ALA A 92 -2.58 -17.60 -7.27
C ALA A 92 -2.00 -18.99 -7.49
N GLU A 93 -1.57 -19.25 -8.72
CA GLU A 93 -0.87 -20.48 -9.04
C GLU A 93 0.55 -20.46 -8.43
N PRO A 94 1.13 -21.63 -8.10
CA PRO A 94 2.51 -21.70 -7.64
C PRO A 94 3.48 -20.96 -8.57
N GLY A 95 4.32 -20.09 -7.98
CA GLY A 95 5.36 -19.31 -8.69
C GLY A 95 4.86 -18.03 -9.37
N GLU A 96 3.58 -17.68 -9.29
CA GLU A 96 3.05 -16.44 -9.87
C GLU A 96 3.67 -15.18 -9.27
N ARG A 97 3.95 -15.20 -7.96
CA ARG A 97 4.64 -14.13 -7.25
C ARG A 97 6.07 -13.91 -7.75
N ASP A 98 6.78 -14.98 -8.08
CA ASP A 98 8.15 -14.92 -8.60
C ASP A 98 8.18 -14.31 -10.01
N ARG A 99 7.10 -14.50 -10.79
CA ARG A 99 6.96 -13.87 -12.11
C ARG A 99 6.90 -12.35 -12.01
N ALA A 100 6.16 -11.79 -11.05
CA ALA A 100 6.08 -10.33 -10.88
C ALA A 100 7.44 -9.68 -10.59
N ALA A 101 8.24 -10.28 -9.69
CA ALA A 101 9.59 -9.80 -9.39
C ALA A 101 10.54 -9.94 -10.58
N ARG A 102 10.45 -11.07 -11.31
CA ARG A 102 11.22 -11.29 -12.53
C ARG A 102 10.88 -10.29 -13.62
N SER A 103 9.60 -9.97 -13.82
CA SER A 103 9.19 -9.00 -14.83
C SER A 103 9.69 -7.59 -14.55
N LEU A 104 9.73 -7.15 -13.29
CA LEU A 104 10.36 -5.88 -12.91
C LEU A 104 11.85 -5.85 -13.25
N LEU A 105 12.58 -6.95 -12.96
CA LEU A 105 14.01 -7.07 -13.31
C LEU A 105 14.24 -7.11 -14.82
N THR A 106 13.39 -7.82 -15.56
CA THR A 106 13.46 -7.85 -17.03
C THR A 106 13.25 -6.45 -17.59
N PHE A 107 12.22 -5.72 -17.15
CA PHE A 107 12.01 -4.33 -17.56
C PHE A 107 13.23 -3.45 -17.28
N ALA A 108 13.82 -3.56 -16.09
CA ALA A 108 15.01 -2.77 -15.73
C ALA A 108 16.23 -3.07 -16.62
N ILE A 109 16.37 -4.29 -17.14
CA ILE A 109 17.50 -4.72 -17.96
C ILE A 109 17.27 -4.43 -19.45
N THR A 110 16.06 -4.70 -19.95
CA THR A 110 15.76 -4.69 -21.39
C THR A 110 15.05 -3.41 -21.84
N GLY A 111 14.45 -2.65 -20.91
CA GLY A 111 13.54 -1.56 -21.21
C GLY A 111 12.20 -2.03 -21.81
N GLU A 112 11.98 -3.34 -21.93
CA GLU A 112 10.74 -3.91 -22.44
C GLU A 112 9.72 -3.99 -21.33
N HIS A 113 8.64 -3.23 -21.49
CA HIS A 113 7.55 -3.19 -20.54
C HIS A 113 6.54 -4.28 -20.89
N ASP A 114 6.35 -5.24 -19.98
CA ASP A 114 5.16 -6.09 -20.04
C ASP A 114 3.95 -5.23 -19.69
N SER A 115 3.15 -4.85 -20.70
CA SER A 115 1.97 -3.99 -20.52
C SER A 115 0.93 -4.54 -19.55
N ALA A 116 1.04 -5.82 -19.16
CA ALA A 116 0.22 -6.44 -18.13
C ALA A 116 0.61 -6.05 -16.69
N ILE A 117 1.83 -5.54 -16.47
CA ILE A 117 2.34 -5.18 -15.14
C ILE A 117 2.53 -3.67 -15.14
N GLY A 118 1.69 -2.94 -14.39
CA GLY A 118 1.80 -1.48 -14.31
C GLY A 118 3.22 -1.04 -13.93
N SER A 119 3.83 -0.16 -14.71
CA SER A 119 5.11 0.45 -14.34
C SER A 119 4.88 1.58 -13.35
N CYS A 120 5.79 1.66 -12.39
CA CYS A 120 6.06 2.91 -11.70
C CYS A 120 7.02 3.72 -12.58
N ASP A 121 6.55 4.83 -13.13
CA ASP A 121 7.44 5.79 -13.78
C ASP A 121 8.15 6.70 -12.74
N VAL A 122 9.05 7.54 -13.21
CA VAL A 122 9.81 8.47 -12.36
C VAL A 122 8.88 9.46 -11.65
N ALA A 123 7.82 9.93 -12.32
CA ALA A 123 6.89 10.89 -11.75
C ALA A 123 6.09 10.28 -10.59
N GLN A 124 5.61 9.04 -10.76
CA GLN A 124 4.98 8.26 -9.71
C GLN A 124 5.94 8.03 -8.54
N GLY A 125 7.22 7.73 -8.82
CA GLY A 125 8.25 7.62 -7.80
C GLY A 125 8.43 8.90 -6.98
N VAL A 126 8.53 10.05 -7.63
CA VAL A 126 8.64 11.36 -6.98
C VAL A 126 7.41 11.65 -6.11
N HIS A 127 6.21 11.39 -6.62
CA HIS A 127 4.98 11.60 -5.86
C HIS A 127 4.89 10.70 -4.61
N ILE A 128 5.38 9.46 -4.69
CA ILE A 128 5.46 8.56 -3.52
C ILE A 128 6.39 9.15 -2.46
N LEU A 129 7.55 9.69 -2.86
CA LEU A 129 8.48 10.33 -1.92
C LEU A 129 7.85 11.59 -1.29
N ASN A 130 7.21 12.44 -2.08
CA ASN A 130 6.49 13.62 -1.58
C ASN A 130 5.37 13.22 -0.59
N THR A 131 4.72 12.08 -0.83
CA THR A 131 3.70 11.54 0.08
C THR A 131 4.32 11.13 1.42
N ILE A 132 5.46 10.45 1.41
CA ILE A 132 6.18 10.04 2.63
C ILE A 132 6.62 11.27 3.44
N GLU A 133 7.19 12.29 2.78
CA GLU A 133 7.54 13.53 3.47
C GLU A 133 6.32 14.24 4.09
N ALA A 134 5.18 14.23 3.40
CA ALA A 134 3.94 14.82 3.92
C ALA A 134 3.40 14.04 5.13
N ILE A 135 3.59 12.71 5.17
CA ILE A 135 3.24 11.85 6.30
C ILE A 135 4.05 12.25 7.53
N GLU A 136 5.37 12.39 7.40
CA GLU A 136 6.25 12.81 8.50
C GLU A 136 5.88 14.21 9.01
N LYS A 137 5.65 15.18 8.10
CA LYS A 137 5.20 16.53 8.45
C LYS A 137 3.86 16.51 9.18
N SER A 138 2.92 15.64 8.77
CA SER A 138 1.63 15.49 9.41
C SER A 138 1.78 14.93 10.82
N ALA A 139 2.58 13.88 11.00
CA ALA A 139 2.86 13.27 12.30
C ALA A 139 3.52 14.26 13.28
N MET A 140 4.49 15.06 12.82
CA MET A 140 5.16 16.07 13.65
C MET A 140 4.25 17.24 14.06
N SER A 141 3.36 17.66 13.15
CA SER A 141 2.54 18.86 13.35
C SER A 141 1.16 18.56 13.94
N GLY A 142 0.71 17.30 13.90
CA GLY A 142 -0.64 16.88 14.26
C GLY A 142 -1.73 17.48 13.36
N LYS A 143 -1.38 17.88 12.13
CA LYS A 143 -2.27 18.57 11.20
C LYS A 143 -2.31 17.89 9.83
N PRO A 144 -3.39 18.08 9.06
CA PRO A 144 -3.40 17.68 7.66
C PRO A 144 -2.31 18.40 6.85
N VAL A 145 -1.66 17.69 5.94
CA VAL A 145 -0.59 18.21 5.07
C VAL A 145 -0.87 17.88 3.61
N GLY A 146 -0.80 18.89 2.74
CA GLY A 146 -0.90 18.71 1.29
C GLY A 146 0.34 18.03 0.72
N ILE A 147 0.14 17.14 -0.25
CA ILE A 147 1.19 16.41 -0.95
C ILE A 147 1.60 17.25 -2.17
N ALA A 148 2.91 17.50 -2.31
CA ALA A 148 3.44 18.25 -3.45
C ALA A 148 3.38 17.41 -4.74
N GLU A 149 3.06 18.07 -5.85
CA GLU A 149 3.14 17.49 -7.20
C GLU A 149 4.59 17.39 -7.69
#